data_AF-A0A9P7AA88-F1
#
_entry.id   AF-A0A9P7AA88-F1
#
_cell.length_a   1.000
_cell.length_b   1.000
_cell.length_c   1.000
_cell.angle_alpha   90.00
_cell.angle_beta   90.00
_cell.angle_gamma   90.00
#
_symmetry.space_group_name_H-M   'P 1'
#
loop_
_entity.id
_entity.type
_entity.pdbx_description
1 polymer ?
#
loop_
_entity_poly.entity_id
_entity_poly.type
_entity_poly.pdbx_seq_one_letter_code
_entity_poly.pdbx_strand_id
1 'polypeptide(L)'
;MPPKTTRKAKARVILSGISRAGPGKVDIGSMVTQVTPSVTFEPILFQKDRQSGQERVNAEPTPSFTASFQKDRQPGQERVNTEPTPSFAASSDIVGMYCHFCCEAAQPGYRHQCIECGALMCEQTVQKSKGCIYLGSVENKDDFLCPVCFRTSDKKDQPLLYAYIGFGQRKKIKMAWPMAVVNLNLESMKDDYLATMVKIELENHYHMHPHNLFIQTLRMRGAAHLSESRNLSDGLKFMHSNVGRGFPPNTFIVVDTHSDEFTGMLQHTGGHTGGTNTTITEIIEAYLGTEFLKCMGEASDAARSDNSTFATAKSTKPWCDLTARARGGWRGLLLVSCGPVMRVSHHFESVLKLVKSNQFEVIVGFGGSGTLPSMISHTVRSFVVDTGVFGRTDPWSTICHMLTSNHDILDYTTTVVVYATAVNGCQQIECRQIAKDAPGLCAFGYEFRSCGKPGCNPVPADLRVFNQKERVSVRCLKCGWRSAWARTDKDNKHFKRVNALAAPQLFWHHFPPSADLQTSSWTLRSARTPYPLNQLKYPGRGEESRKEERQFKSPRAVNRMRRCWT
;
A
#
# COMPACT_ATOMS: atom_id res chain seq x y z
N MET A 1 -27.30 37.40 -71.21
CA MET A 1 -25.99 37.57 -71.90
C MET A 1 -25.39 38.90 -71.46
N PRO A 2 -24.06 39.10 -71.41
CA PRO A 2 -22.95 38.35 -70.78
C PRO A 2 -22.11 39.34 -69.88
N PRO A 3 -20.81 39.16 -69.51
CA PRO A 3 -19.90 38.01 -69.56
C PRO A 3 -19.14 37.69 -68.24
N LYS A 4 -18.42 36.56 -68.31
CA LYS A 4 -17.40 35.98 -67.41
C LYS A 4 -16.18 36.91 -67.23
N THR A 5 -15.42 36.77 -66.12
CA THR A 5 -14.02 36.24 -66.10
C THR A 5 -13.32 36.25 -64.72
N THR A 6 -12.66 35.11 -64.44
CA THR A 6 -11.31 34.89 -63.86
C THR A 6 -10.92 35.13 -62.38
N ARG A 7 -10.31 34.03 -61.88
CA ARG A 7 -9.05 33.88 -61.11
C ARG A 7 -9.06 34.00 -59.59
N LYS A 8 -8.68 32.86 -58.99
CA LYS A 8 -8.29 32.62 -57.60
C LYS A 8 -6.96 33.32 -57.27
N ALA A 9 -6.90 33.95 -56.11
CA ALA A 9 -5.68 34.14 -55.34
C ALA A 9 -6.01 33.89 -53.86
N LYS A 10 -5.19 33.05 -53.21
CA LYS A 10 -5.23 32.80 -51.76
C LYS A 10 -4.67 34.02 -51.04
N ALA A 11 -5.41 34.54 -50.07
CA ALA A 11 -4.88 35.45 -49.05
C ALA A 11 -5.03 34.82 -47.67
N ARG A 12 -3.92 34.84 -46.95
CA ARG A 12 -3.71 34.41 -45.58
C ARG A 12 -4.26 35.53 -44.67
N VAL A 13 -5.21 35.22 -43.80
CA VAL A 13 -5.66 36.17 -42.76
C VAL A 13 -5.15 35.68 -41.42
N ILE A 14 -4.19 36.44 -40.89
CA ILE A 14 -3.84 36.50 -39.48
C ILE A 14 -4.88 37.44 -38.87
N LEU A 15 -5.57 37.01 -37.82
CA LEU A 15 -6.32 37.92 -36.94
C LEU A 15 -5.91 37.69 -35.50
N SER A 16 -5.25 38.72 -34.99
CA SER A 16 -5.00 39.03 -33.59
C SER A 16 -6.26 39.52 -32.90
N GLY A 17 -6.48 39.03 -31.66
CA GLY A 17 -7.10 39.77 -30.56
C GLY A 17 -8.62 39.97 -30.57
N ILE A 18 -9.28 39.57 -29.47
CA ILE A 18 -9.97 40.47 -28.50
C ILE A 18 -10.74 39.63 -27.47
N SER A 19 -10.44 39.95 -26.20
CA SER A 19 -11.30 40.09 -25.01
C SER A 19 -12.39 39.08 -24.60
N ARG A 20 -12.21 38.66 -23.34
CA ARG A 20 -13.16 38.34 -22.25
C ARG A 20 -14.67 38.45 -22.54
N ALA A 21 -15.37 37.34 -22.30
CA ALA A 21 -16.76 37.31 -21.84
C ALA A 21 -16.89 36.30 -20.67
N GLY A 22 -17.66 36.68 -19.65
CA GLY A 22 -17.96 35.90 -18.44
C GLY A 22 -19.00 34.78 -18.64
N PRO A 23 -19.50 34.19 -17.54
CA PRO A 23 -19.93 32.80 -17.50
C PRO A 23 -21.37 32.59 -17.98
N GLY A 24 -21.54 31.68 -18.94
CA GLY A 24 -22.84 31.19 -19.39
C GLY A 24 -23.03 29.73 -18.95
N LYS A 25 -24.14 29.47 -18.27
CA LYS A 25 -24.68 28.12 -18.02
C LYS A 25 -24.80 27.36 -19.35
N VAL A 26 -24.35 26.11 -19.36
CA VAL A 26 -24.74 25.13 -20.38
C VAL A 26 -25.49 24.02 -19.65
N ASP A 27 -26.79 23.98 -19.91
CA ASP A 27 -27.65 22.82 -19.69
C ASP A 27 -27.71 22.04 -21.01
N ILE A 28 -28.17 20.78 -20.93
CA ILE A 28 -28.32 19.75 -21.99
C ILE A 28 -27.12 18.77 -22.05
N GLY A 29 -27.27 17.45 -21.87
CA GLY A 29 -28.48 16.66 -21.95
C GLY A 29 -28.41 15.29 -21.26
N SER A 30 -29.62 14.89 -20.85
CA SER A 30 -30.08 13.57 -20.45
C SER A 30 -29.45 12.44 -21.28
N MET A 31 -28.71 11.55 -20.61
CA MET A 31 -28.49 10.19 -21.11
C MET A 31 -29.51 9.26 -20.45
N VAL A 32 -30.39 8.78 -21.32
CA VAL A 32 -31.40 7.76 -21.04
C VAL A 32 -30.72 6.45 -20.64
N THR A 33 -31.23 5.90 -19.55
CA THR A 33 -31.00 4.59 -18.97
C THR A 33 -31.25 3.46 -19.98
N GLN A 34 -30.26 2.58 -20.18
CA GLN A 34 -30.53 1.21 -20.61
C GLN A 34 -30.41 0.29 -19.40
N VAL A 35 -31.59 -0.05 -18.87
CA VAL A 35 -31.81 -1.12 -17.90
C VAL A 35 -31.60 -2.45 -18.61
N THR A 36 -30.64 -3.24 -18.15
CA THR A 36 -30.53 -4.66 -18.52
C THR A 36 -31.39 -5.49 -17.55
N PRO A 37 -32.20 -6.43 -18.04
CA PRO A 37 -33.17 -7.14 -17.19
C PRO A 37 -32.47 -8.16 -16.27
N SER A 38 -32.89 -8.14 -15.01
CA SER A 38 -32.57 -9.12 -13.99
C SER A 38 -33.20 -10.47 -14.33
N VAL A 39 -32.38 -11.52 -14.29
CA VAL A 39 -32.82 -12.91 -14.35
C VAL A 39 -33.45 -13.25 -12.99
N THR A 40 -34.77 -13.40 -12.98
CA THR A 40 -35.53 -13.95 -11.86
C THR A 40 -35.35 -15.47 -11.82
N PHE A 41 -34.81 -15.98 -10.70
CA PHE A 41 -34.91 -17.39 -10.36
C PHE A 41 -36.21 -17.61 -9.60
N GLU A 42 -37.11 -18.43 -10.17
CA GLU A 42 -38.27 -18.96 -9.47
C GLU A 42 -37.83 -20.01 -8.42
N PRO A 43 -38.32 -19.96 -7.18
CA PRO A 43 -38.20 -21.07 -6.26
C PRO A 43 -39.31 -22.10 -6.55
N ILE A 44 -38.88 -23.33 -6.81
CA ILE A 44 -39.73 -24.52 -6.91
C ILE A 44 -40.40 -24.74 -5.54
N LEU A 45 -41.73 -24.55 -5.53
CA LEU A 45 -42.64 -24.92 -4.44
C LEU A 45 -42.72 -26.45 -4.33
N PHE A 46 -42.22 -27.02 -3.25
CA PHE A 46 -42.66 -28.34 -2.79
C PHE A 46 -43.87 -28.17 -1.88
N GLN A 47 -45.06 -28.41 -2.43
CA GLN A 47 -46.25 -28.74 -1.66
C GLN A 47 -46.07 -30.13 -1.06
N LYS A 48 -46.24 -30.26 0.26
CA LYS A 48 -46.66 -31.52 0.87
C LYS A 48 -47.65 -31.22 1.99
N ASP A 49 -48.92 -31.42 1.67
CA ASP A 49 -50.01 -31.55 2.62
C ASP A 49 -49.79 -32.79 3.51
N ARG A 50 -49.96 -32.63 4.83
CA ARG A 50 -50.77 -33.55 5.67
C ARG A 50 -50.98 -33.00 7.08
N GLN A 51 -52.19 -32.47 7.24
CA GLN A 51 -53.17 -32.60 8.33
C GLN A 51 -52.77 -33.12 9.73
N SER A 52 -53.39 -32.42 10.70
CA SER A 52 -54.12 -32.88 11.89
C SER A 52 -53.37 -33.00 13.23
N GLY A 53 -53.99 -32.41 14.27
CA GLY A 53 -53.66 -32.64 15.67
C GLY A 53 -53.86 -31.42 16.57
N GLN A 54 -55.10 -31.14 16.97
CA GLN A 54 -55.44 -30.24 18.09
C GLN A 54 -54.90 -30.81 19.41
N GLU A 55 -54.42 -29.95 20.30
CA GLU A 55 -54.92 -29.91 21.69
C GLU A 55 -54.53 -28.60 22.39
N ARG A 56 -55.52 -27.99 23.06
CA ARG A 56 -55.40 -26.84 23.96
C ARG A 56 -55.17 -27.36 25.37
N VAL A 57 -54.29 -26.72 26.15
CA VAL A 57 -54.48 -26.59 27.61
C VAL A 57 -53.98 -25.22 28.08
N ASN A 58 -54.85 -24.49 28.77
CA ASN A 58 -54.61 -23.24 29.48
C ASN A 58 -53.87 -23.49 30.81
N ALA A 59 -53.07 -22.54 31.29
CA ALA A 59 -53.19 -21.92 32.64
C ALA A 59 -51.94 -21.09 33.01
N GLU A 60 -52.18 -19.84 33.42
CA GLU A 60 -51.32 -18.99 34.27
C GLU A 60 -51.31 -19.53 35.73
N PRO A 61 -50.71 -18.89 36.78
CA PRO A 61 -49.83 -17.71 36.83
C PRO A 61 -48.56 -17.88 37.73
N THR A 62 -47.76 -16.81 37.74
CA THR A 62 -46.70 -16.39 38.68
C THR A 62 -46.98 -16.66 40.16
N PRO A 63 -45.94 -16.75 41.02
CA PRO A 63 -45.67 -15.58 41.86
C PRO A 63 -44.19 -15.27 42.13
N SER A 64 -44.00 -13.98 42.39
CA SER A 64 -42.84 -13.27 42.93
C SER A 64 -42.45 -13.69 44.35
N PHE A 65 -41.16 -13.61 44.67
CA PHE A 65 -40.70 -13.37 46.04
C PHE A 65 -39.62 -12.29 46.06
N THR A 66 -39.96 -11.17 46.69
CA THR A 66 -39.08 -10.15 47.25
C THR A 66 -38.69 -10.57 48.67
N ALA A 67 -37.42 -10.45 49.03
CA ALA A 67 -37.00 -10.41 50.43
C ALA A 67 -35.85 -9.41 50.59
N SER A 68 -36.22 -8.27 51.17
CA SER A 68 -35.39 -7.25 51.76
C SER A 68 -34.81 -7.72 53.10
N PHE A 69 -33.55 -7.41 53.38
CA PHE A 69 -33.02 -7.31 54.75
C PHE A 69 -32.19 -6.03 54.89
N GLN A 70 -32.75 -5.07 55.63
CA GLN A 70 -32.02 -4.03 56.35
C GLN A 70 -31.66 -4.58 57.73
N LYS A 71 -30.45 -4.31 58.23
CA LYS A 71 -30.23 -4.10 59.66
C LYS A 71 -28.96 -3.29 59.95
N ASP A 72 -29.22 -2.08 60.43
CA ASP A 72 -28.58 -1.31 61.51
C ASP A 72 -27.05 -1.27 61.70
N ARG A 73 -26.56 -0.03 61.66
CA ARG A 73 -25.32 0.48 62.28
C ARG A 73 -25.50 0.58 63.80
N GLN A 74 -24.43 0.37 64.59
CA GLN A 74 -23.57 1.41 65.22
C GLN A 74 -22.47 0.70 66.10
N PRO A 75 -21.62 1.39 66.92
CA PRO A 75 -20.24 1.71 66.55
C PRO A 75 -19.20 1.19 67.57
N GLY A 76 -17.94 1.04 67.15
CA GLY A 76 -16.85 0.75 68.10
C GLY A 76 -15.50 0.65 67.41
N GLN A 77 -14.60 1.57 67.76
CA GLN A 77 -13.26 1.72 67.20
C GLN A 77 -12.34 0.54 67.54
N GLU A 78 -11.50 0.13 66.59
CA GLU A 78 -10.06 -0.02 66.82
C GLU A 78 -9.30 0.09 65.49
N ARG A 79 -8.31 1.00 65.48
CA ARG A 79 -7.45 1.29 64.33
C ARG A 79 -6.38 0.20 64.22
N VAL A 80 -6.45 -0.60 63.16
CA VAL A 80 -5.31 -1.37 62.66
C VAL A 80 -5.04 -0.90 61.23
N ASN A 81 -3.89 -0.25 61.04
CA ASN A 81 -3.35 0.11 59.74
C ASN A 81 -3.10 -1.18 58.95
N THR A 82 -3.97 -1.48 58.01
CA THR A 82 -3.71 -2.41 56.92
C THR A 82 -3.64 -1.59 55.64
N GLU A 83 -2.49 -1.68 54.97
CA GLU A 83 -2.24 -1.06 53.68
C GLU A 83 -3.33 -1.47 52.68
N PRO A 84 -3.84 -0.55 51.85
CA PRO A 84 -4.81 -0.90 50.84
C PRO A 84 -4.12 -1.76 49.79
N THR A 85 -4.34 -3.07 49.89
CA THR A 85 -4.13 -3.97 48.75
C THR A 85 -5.02 -3.44 47.63
N PRO A 86 -4.48 -3.11 46.45
CA PRO A 86 -5.31 -2.67 45.34
C PRO A 86 -6.20 -3.86 44.95
N SER A 87 -7.47 -3.80 45.34
CA SER A 87 -8.49 -4.63 44.73
C SER A 87 -8.57 -4.20 43.28
N PHE A 88 -7.86 -4.93 42.43
CA PHE A 88 -8.16 -5.01 41.02
C PHE A 88 -9.58 -5.59 40.91
N ALA A 89 -10.58 -4.74 41.07
CA ALA A 89 -11.81 -4.90 40.32
C ALA A 89 -11.35 -4.85 38.86
N ALA A 90 -11.12 -6.03 38.30
CA ALA A 90 -11.06 -6.21 36.86
C ALA A 90 -12.37 -5.64 36.32
N SER A 91 -12.35 -4.37 35.90
CA SER A 91 -13.33 -3.86 34.97
C SER A 91 -13.10 -4.66 33.70
N SER A 92 -13.73 -5.82 33.64
CA SER A 92 -13.90 -6.64 32.46
C SER A 92 -14.84 -5.95 31.48
N ASP A 93 -14.66 -4.64 31.29
CA ASP A 93 -15.28 -3.84 30.26
C ASP A 93 -14.61 -4.24 28.95
N ILE A 94 -15.05 -5.41 28.48
CA ILE A 94 -15.37 -5.82 27.12
C ILE A 94 -14.79 -4.90 26.04
N VAL A 95 -13.46 -4.81 25.99
CA VAL A 95 -12.76 -4.51 24.74
C VAL A 95 -12.99 -5.75 23.87
N GLY A 96 -13.82 -5.58 22.83
CA GLY A 96 -14.41 -6.68 22.05
C GLY A 96 -13.41 -7.81 21.76
N MET A 97 -13.72 -9.03 22.18
CA MET A 97 -12.90 -10.18 21.81
C MET A 97 -13.37 -10.70 20.45
N TYR A 98 -12.47 -10.72 19.49
CA TYR A 98 -12.81 -11.06 18.11
C TYR A 98 -12.50 -12.52 17.81
N CYS A 99 -13.34 -13.13 16.98
CA CYS A 99 -13.03 -14.43 16.44
C CYS A 99 -11.80 -14.35 15.55
N HIS A 100 -10.82 -15.20 15.79
CA HIS A 100 -9.59 -15.27 15.02
C HIS A 100 -9.82 -15.67 13.55
N PHE A 101 -10.88 -16.44 13.25
CA PHE A 101 -11.13 -16.96 11.91
C PHE A 101 -12.05 -16.07 11.06
N CYS A 102 -13.18 -15.62 11.63
CA CYS A 102 -14.10 -14.69 10.96
C CYS A 102 -13.76 -13.22 11.20
N CYS A 103 -12.89 -12.91 12.17
CA CYS A 103 -12.62 -11.57 12.70
C CYS A 103 -13.86 -10.75 13.10
N GLU A 104 -15.04 -11.37 13.25
CA GLU A 104 -16.21 -10.69 13.80
C GLU A 104 -16.11 -10.60 15.33
N ALA A 105 -16.73 -9.55 15.89
CA ALA A 105 -16.91 -9.41 17.33
C ALA A 105 -17.66 -10.65 17.85
N ALA A 106 -17.02 -11.41 18.72
CA ALA A 106 -17.66 -12.58 19.31
C ALA A 106 -18.47 -12.10 20.51
N GLN A 107 -19.79 -12.23 20.43
CA GLN A 107 -20.65 -11.91 21.56
C GLN A 107 -20.25 -12.76 22.78
N PRO A 108 -20.22 -12.18 23.99
CA PRO A 108 -20.01 -12.95 25.21
C PRO A 108 -21.01 -14.13 25.26
N GLY A 109 -20.51 -15.37 25.34
CA GLY A 109 -21.32 -16.59 25.35
C GLY A 109 -21.30 -17.41 24.05
N TYR A 110 -21.08 -16.80 22.89
CA TYR A 110 -21.08 -17.47 21.57
C TYR A 110 -19.68 -17.57 20.99
N ARG A 111 -18.73 -17.98 21.83
CA ARG A 111 -17.33 -18.08 21.45
C ARG A 111 -16.71 -19.34 22.02
N HIS A 112 -15.78 -19.91 21.26
CA HIS A 112 -14.96 -21.03 21.67
C HIS A 112 -13.49 -20.60 21.65
N GLN A 113 -12.76 -20.88 22.72
CA GLN A 113 -11.33 -20.61 22.78
C GLN A 113 -10.57 -21.91 22.58
N CYS A 114 -9.70 -21.95 21.58
CA CYS A 114 -8.89 -23.13 21.31
C CYS A 114 -7.97 -23.41 22.50
N ILE A 115 -8.06 -24.59 23.09
CA ILE A 115 -7.23 -24.97 24.24
C ILE A 115 -5.74 -25.08 23.91
N GLU A 116 -5.39 -25.27 22.63
CA GLU A 116 -3.99 -25.40 22.22
C GLU A 116 -3.32 -24.09 21.86
N CYS A 117 -3.93 -23.29 20.99
CA CYS A 117 -3.35 -22.04 20.47
C CYS A 117 -4.08 -20.77 20.92
N GLY A 118 -5.05 -20.88 21.83
CA GLY A 118 -5.83 -19.75 22.33
C GLY A 118 -6.74 -19.06 21.30
N ALA A 119 -6.78 -19.53 20.06
CA ALA A 119 -7.57 -18.92 19.00
C ALA A 119 -9.07 -18.92 19.36
N LEU A 120 -9.69 -17.75 19.28
CA LEU A 120 -11.14 -17.59 19.50
C LEU A 120 -11.93 -17.89 18.22
N MET A 121 -13.02 -18.64 18.29
CA MET A 121 -13.95 -18.88 17.19
C MET A 121 -15.36 -18.42 17.53
N CYS A 122 -15.98 -17.66 16.62
CA CYS A 122 -17.36 -17.20 16.71
C CYS A 122 -18.30 -18.41 16.48
N GLU A 123 -19.23 -18.65 17.39
CA GLU A 123 -20.35 -19.57 17.20
C GLU A 123 -21.55 -18.81 16.62
N GLN A 124 -22.37 -19.47 15.81
CA GLN A 124 -23.66 -18.89 15.42
C GLN A 124 -24.51 -18.62 16.66
N THR A 125 -25.14 -17.46 16.71
CA THR A 125 -26.13 -17.12 17.74
C THR A 125 -27.49 -17.74 17.46
N VAL A 126 -27.80 -17.93 16.17
CA VAL A 126 -29.06 -18.51 15.67
C VAL A 126 -28.70 -19.37 14.47
N GLN A 127 -29.41 -20.48 14.24
CA GLN A 127 -29.16 -21.31 13.05
C GLN A 127 -29.19 -20.45 11.77
N LYS A 128 -28.20 -20.68 10.89
CA LYS A 128 -27.99 -19.91 9.65
C LYS A 128 -27.60 -18.44 9.86
N SER A 129 -27.37 -17.99 11.09
CA SER A 129 -26.83 -16.66 11.36
C SER A 129 -25.31 -16.62 11.15
N LYS A 130 -24.68 -15.53 11.57
CA LYS A 130 -23.25 -15.35 11.41
C LYS A 130 -22.47 -16.12 12.49
N GLY A 131 -21.49 -16.92 12.08
CA GLY A 131 -20.61 -17.69 12.96
C GLY A 131 -19.62 -18.54 12.14
N CYS A 132 -18.47 -18.90 12.72
CA CYS A 132 -17.54 -19.88 12.15
C CYS A 132 -17.90 -21.31 12.53
N ILE A 133 -18.59 -21.47 13.66
CA ILE A 133 -19.01 -22.74 14.22
C ILE A 133 -20.54 -22.74 14.21
N TYR A 134 -21.13 -23.87 13.81
CA TYR A 134 -22.58 -24.03 13.83
C TYR A 134 -23.08 -24.05 15.27
N LEU A 135 -24.21 -23.40 15.54
CA LEU A 135 -24.78 -23.33 16.89
C LEU A 135 -25.00 -24.74 17.45
N GLY A 136 -24.46 -25.02 18.63
CA GLY A 136 -24.60 -26.30 19.34
C GLY A 136 -23.73 -27.43 18.80
N SER A 137 -22.83 -27.16 17.85
CA SER A 137 -21.97 -28.21 17.27
C SER A 137 -20.74 -28.55 18.10
N VAL A 138 -20.42 -27.75 19.11
CA VAL A 138 -19.34 -28.04 20.08
C VAL A 138 -20.00 -28.43 21.39
N GLU A 139 -19.96 -29.72 21.73
CA GLU A 139 -20.60 -30.28 22.94
C GLU A 139 -19.97 -29.74 24.22
N ASN A 140 -18.63 -29.68 24.27
CA ASN A 140 -17.89 -29.14 25.40
C ASN A 140 -16.99 -27.98 24.94
N LYS A 141 -17.25 -26.78 25.47
CA LYS A 141 -16.45 -25.58 25.17
C LYS A 141 -15.00 -25.72 25.65
N ASP A 142 -14.78 -26.50 26.71
CA ASP A 142 -13.47 -26.69 27.34
C ASP A 142 -12.56 -27.65 26.55
N ASP A 143 -13.10 -28.40 25.59
CA ASP A 143 -12.33 -29.33 24.74
C ASP A 143 -12.15 -28.81 23.31
N PHE A 144 -12.51 -27.55 23.07
CA PHE A 144 -12.51 -27.00 21.73
C PHE A 144 -11.08 -26.88 21.14
N LEU A 145 -10.86 -27.49 19.98
CA LEU A 145 -9.67 -27.32 19.15
C LEU A 145 -10.02 -26.62 17.85
N CYS A 146 -9.31 -25.54 17.52
CA CYS A 146 -9.54 -24.83 16.26
C CYS A 146 -9.08 -25.67 15.05
N PRO A 147 -9.59 -25.39 13.83
CA PRO A 147 -9.24 -26.16 12.65
C PRO A 147 -7.76 -26.16 12.29
N VAL A 148 -7.00 -25.16 12.74
CA VAL A 148 -5.53 -25.10 12.53
C VAL A 148 -4.81 -26.10 13.43
N CYS A 149 -5.09 -26.08 14.73
CA CYS A 149 -4.53 -27.01 15.70
C CYS A 149 -4.94 -28.46 15.42
N PHE A 150 -6.22 -28.67 15.13
CA PHE A 150 -6.75 -30.00 14.86
C PHE A 150 -6.14 -30.64 13.61
N ARG A 151 -5.75 -29.85 12.60
CA ARG A 151 -5.17 -30.33 11.33
C ARG A 151 -3.64 -30.41 11.33
N THR A 152 -3.00 -30.46 12.48
CA THR A 152 -1.58 -30.84 12.59
C THR A 152 -1.36 -32.25 11.98
N SER A 153 -0.15 -32.55 11.49
CA SER A 153 0.15 -33.63 10.52
C SER A 153 -0.49 -34.99 10.82
N ASP A 154 -0.66 -35.30 12.11
CA ASP A 154 -1.04 -36.63 12.58
C ASP A 154 -2.57 -36.81 12.62
N LYS A 155 -3.33 -35.73 12.43
CA LYS A 155 -4.81 -35.70 12.50
C LYS A 155 -5.47 -34.98 11.32
N LYS A 156 -4.70 -34.67 10.26
CA LYS A 156 -5.18 -33.91 9.10
C LYS A 156 -6.41 -34.52 8.43
N ASP A 157 -6.52 -35.85 8.46
CA ASP A 157 -7.60 -36.61 7.81
C ASP A 157 -8.78 -36.93 8.75
N GLN A 158 -8.66 -36.62 10.05
CA GLN A 158 -9.78 -36.80 10.97
C GLN A 158 -10.83 -35.70 10.75
N PRO A 159 -12.14 -36.03 10.78
CA PRO A 159 -13.18 -35.03 10.76
C PRO A 159 -13.13 -34.20 12.05
N LEU A 160 -13.43 -32.90 11.94
CA LEU A 160 -13.60 -32.05 13.11
C LEU A 160 -14.81 -32.55 13.92
N LEU A 161 -14.70 -32.55 15.24
CA LEU A 161 -15.77 -32.94 16.18
C LEU A 161 -16.96 -31.95 16.20
N TYR A 162 -16.96 -30.95 15.32
CA TYR A 162 -17.98 -29.93 15.22
C TYR A 162 -18.17 -29.51 13.77
N ALA A 163 -19.38 -29.06 13.46
CA ALA A 163 -19.73 -28.49 12.17
C ALA A 163 -19.14 -27.08 12.05
N TYR A 164 -18.08 -26.96 11.25
CA TYR A 164 -17.51 -25.67 10.90
C TYR A 164 -18.13 -25.14 9.60
N ILE A 165 -18.45 -23.85 9.57
CA ILE A 165 -18.98 -23.17 8.38
C ILE A 165 -17.76 -22.70 7.58
N GLY A 166 -17.55 -23.31 6.41
CA GLY A 166 -16.34 -23.15 5.62
C GLY A 166 -15.89 -21.69 5.40
N PHE A 167 -14.57 -21.49 5.45
CA PHE A 167 -13.83 -20.22 5.32
C PHE A 167 -14.03 -19.46 3.99
N GLY A 168 -14.85 -19.98 3.07
CA GLY A 168 -14.94 -19.51 1.68
C GLY A 168 -15.52 -18.11 1.52
N GLN A 169 -16.37 -17.64 2.44
CA GLN A 169 -17.10 -16.38 2.25
C GLN A 169 -16.68 -15.24 3.18
N ARG A 170 -15.85 -15.48 4.20
CA ARG A 170 -15.49 -14.45 5.19
C ARG A 170 -14.05 -13.94 5.13
N LYS A 171 -13.28 -14.31 4.09
CA LYS A 171 -11.94 -13.74 3.83
C LYS A 171 -11.93 -12.21 3.76
N LYS A 172 -13.08 -11.57 3.54
CA LYS A 172 -13.22 -10.11 3.39
C LYS A 172 -13.55 -9.35 4.67
N ILE A 173 -13.93 -10.03 5.76
CA ILE A 173 -14.17 -9.35 7.05
C ILE A 173 -12.98 -9.66 7.93
N LYS A 174 -11.83 -9.06 7.62
CA LYS A 174 -10.85 -8.83 8.67
C LYS A 174 -11.34 -7.59 9.39
N MET A 175 -11.47 -7.69 10.70
CA MET A 175 -11.47 -6.57 11.63
C MET A 175 -10.60 -5.45 11.08
N ALA A 176 -11.26 -4.44 10.55
CA ALA A 176 -10.59 -3.34 9.90
C ALA A 176 -10.10 -2.46 11.05
N TRP A 177 -8.83 -2.66 11.40
CA TRP A 177 -8.13 -1.89 12.43
C TRP A 177 -8.36 -0.41 12.14
N PRO A 178 -8.57 0.47 13.14
CA PRO A 178 -8.84 1.87 12.86
C PRO A 178 -7.79 2.45 11.90
N MET A 179 -8.24 3.18 10.89
CA MET A 179 -7.36 3.70 9.86
C MET A 179 -7.71 5.13 9.50
N ALA A 180 -6.68 5.97 9.40
CA ALA A 180 -6.74 7.32 8.88
C ALA A 180 -5.97 7.38 7.57
N VAL A 181 -6.58 7.89 6.50
CA VAL A 181 -5.89 8.16 5.23
C VAL A 181 -6.08 9.62 4.87
N VAL A 182 -4.99 10.33 4.65
CA VAL A 182 -5.01 11.72 4.17
C VAL A 182 -4.37 11.77 2.78
N ASN A 183 -5.15 12.15 1.78
CA ASN A 183 -4.67 12.37 0.43
C ASN A 183 -4.34 13.87 0.26
N LEU A 184 -3.10 14.20 -0.08
CA LEU A 184 -2.67 15.54 -0.45
C LEU A 184 -2.52 15.61 -1.97
N ASN A 185 -3.48 16.24 -2.64
CA ASN A 185 -3.51 16.31 -4.10
C ASN A 185 -3.16 17.72 -4.56
N LEU A 186 -2.22 17.84 -5.50
CA LEU A 186 -1.96 19.12 -6.17
C LEU A 186 -3.23 19.63 -6.86
N GLU A 187 -3.63 20.88 -6.61
CA GLU A 187 -4.89 21.43 -7.15
C GLU A 187 -4.96 21.38 -8.68
N SER A 188 -3.83 21.56 -9.37
CA SER A 188 -3.80 21.51 -10.83
C SER A 188 -4.05 20.12 -11.41
N MET A 189 -3.96 19.07 -10.59
CA MET A 189 -4.40 17.73 -10.97
C MET A 189 -5.91 17.67 -10.89
N LYS A 190 -6.53 17.82 -12.07
CA LYS A 190 -7.97 17.79 -12.26
C LYS A 190 -8.61 16.47 -11.86
N ASP A 191 -7.83 15.40 -11.87
CA ASP A 191 -8.30 14.06 -11.60
C ASP A 191 -7.92 13.64 -10.17
N ASP A 192 -8.93 13.44 -9.32
CA ASP A 192 -8.78 12.83 -7.99
C ASP A 192 -8.75 11.30 -8.06
N TYR A 193 -8.45 10.73 -9.22
CA TYR A 193 -8.49 9.29 -9.46
C TYR A 193 -7.80 8.47 -8.38
N LEU A 194 -6.55 8.80 -8.03
CA LEU A 194 -5.81 8.03 -7.03
C LEU A 194 -6.52 8.05 -5.67
N ALA A 195 -6.86 9.24 -5.18
CA ALA A 195 -7.55 9.41 -3.90
C ALA A 195 -8.93 8.71 -3.91
N THR A 196 -9.63 8.78 -5.04
CA THR A 196 -10.96 8.15 -5.22
C THR A 196 -10.86 6.63 -5.24
N MET A 197 -9.87 6.06 -5.94
CA MET A 197 -9.66 4.61 -5.97
C MET A 197 -9.24 4.06 -4.61
N VAL A 198 -8.38 4.79 -3.86
CA VAL A 198 -8.05 4.43 -2.48
C VAL A 198 -9.29 4.51 -1.60
N LYS A 199 -10.07 5.60 -1.70
CA LYS A 199 -11.30 5.80 -0.93
C LYS A 199 -12.32 4.69 -1.15
N ILE A 200 -12.67 4.38 -2.40
CA ILE A 200 -13.65 3.34 -2.74
C ILE A 200 -13.22 1.98 -2.18
N GLU A 201 -11.95 1.61 -2.35
CA GLU A 201 -11.45 0.33 -1.85
C GLU A 201 -11.54 0.24 -0.33
N LEU A 202 -11.19 1.32 0.37
CA LEU A 202 -11.26 1.38 1.82
C LEU A 202 -12.70 1.42 2.34
N GLU A 203 -13.59 2.20 1.74
CA GLU A 203 -15.01 2.20 2.09
C GLU A 203 -15.62 0.81 1.89
N ASN A 204 -15.23 0.09 0.83
CA ASN A 204 -15.63 -1.29 0.63
C ASN A 204 -15.10 -2.23 1.72
N HIS A 205 -13.88 -2.02 2.22
CA HIS A 205 -13.34 -2.81 3.33
C HIS A 205 -13.97 -2.47 4.68
N TYR A 206 -14.35 -1.22 4.89
CA TYR A 206 -14.91 -0.72 6.16
C TYR A 206 -16.44 -0.56 6.12
N HIS A 207 -17.14 -1.06 5.10
CA HIS A 207 -18.59 -0.87 4.97
C HIS A 207 -19.39 -1.35 6.19
N MET A 208 -18.91 -2.38 6.90
CA MET A 208 -19.53 -2.87 8.15
C MET A 208 -19.12 -2.06 9.40
N HIS A 209 -18.00 -1.33 9.33
CA HIS A 209 -17.42 -0.56 10.43
C HIS A 209 -16.95 0.83 9.95
N PRO A 210 -17.84 1.66 9.41
CA PRO A 210 -17.45 2.95 8.82
C PRO A 210 -16.82 3.90 9.85
N HIS A 211 -17.15 3.74 11.15
CA HIS A 211 -16.57 4.51 12.24
C HIS A 211 -15.08 4.18 12.53
N ASN A 212 -14.53 3.10 11.95
CA ASN A 212 -13.10 2.77 12.04
C ASN A 212 -12.30 3.35 10.88
N LEU A 213 -12.91 4.14 9.99
CA LEU A 213 -12.27 4.70 8.83
C LEU A 213 -12.40 6.22 8.83
N PHE A 214 -11.27 6.91 8.81
CA PHE A 214 -11.18 8.32 8.53
C PHE A 214 -10.46 8.49 7.19
N ILE A 215 -11.09 9.17 6.23
CA ILE A 215 -10.46 9.53 4.96
C ILE A 215 -10.68 11.01 4.70
N GLN A 216 -9.61 11.74 4.50
CA GLN A 216 -9.65 13.15 4.10
C GLN A 216 -8.84 13.34 2.83
N THR A 217 -9.35 14.20 1.93
CA THR A 217 -8.56 14.71 0.81
C THR A 217 -8.37 16.21 1.02
N LEU A 218 -7.13 16.67 0.98
CA LEU A 218 -6.75 18.08 1.07
C LEU A 218 -6.17 18.50 -0.28
N ARG A 219 -6.53 19.70 -0.72
CA ARG A 219 -5.99 20.26 -1.97
C ARG A 219 -4.79 21.14 -1.67
N MET A 220 -3.68 20.89 -2.35
CA MET A 220 -2.48 21.71 -2.23
C MET A 220 -2.61 22.97 -3.08
N ARG A 221 -2.77 24.10 -2.39
CA ARG A 221 -3.08 25.44 -2.95
C ARG A 221 -2.15 26.55 -2.44
N GLY A 222 -1.06 26.19 -1.75
CA GLY A 222 -0.07 27.15 -1.27
C GLY A 222 -0.49 27.86 -0.02
N ALA A 223 -0.79 29.15 -0.10
CA ALA A 223 -1.13 29.97 1.06
C ALA A 223 -2.39 29.48 1.81
N ALA A 224 -3.25 28.67 1.17
CA ALA A 224 -4.44 28.10 1.81
C ALA A 224 -4.17 26.85 2.67
N HIS A 225 -2.91 26.46 2.89
CA HIS A 225 -2.58 25.29 3.73
C HIS A 225 -3.17 25.38 5.15
N LEU A 226 -3.21 26.59 5.76
CA LEU A 226 -3.79 26.80 7.09
C LEU A 226 -5.31 26.55 7.14
N SER A 227 -6.04 26.83 6.06
CA SER A 227 -7.47 26.51 5.99
C SER A 227 -7.70 25.03 5.74
N GLU A 228 -6.85 24.39 4.93
CA GLU A 228 -6.95 22.96 4.63
C GLU A 228 -6.61 22.11 5.87
N SER A 229 -5.60 22.49 6.66
CA SER A 229 -5.22 21.74 7.87
C SER A 229 -6.31 21.74 8.94
N ARG A 230 -7.15 22.79 9.01
CA ARG A 230 -8.33 22.83 9.91
C ARG A 230 -9.35 21.73 9.60
N ASN A 231 -9.39 21.23 8.37
CA ASN A 231 -10.26 20.12 7.98
C ASN A 231 -9.83 18.78 8.60
N LEU A 232 -8.66 18.70 9.24
CA LEU A 232 -8.20 17.51 9.95
C LEU A 232 -8.66 17.45 11.41
N SER A 233 -9.45 18.41 11.89
CA SER A 233 -9.95 18.43 13.28
C SER A 233 -10.74 17.16 13.65
N ASP A 234 -11.55 16.61 12.75
CA ASP A 234 -12.23 15.34 12.99
C ASP A 234 -11.28 14.14 12.94
N GLY A 235 -10.21 14.22 12.14
CA GLY A 235 -9.13 13.25 12.12
C GLY A 235 -8.37 13.18 13.45
N LEU A 236 -8.13 14.34 14.09
CA LEU A 236 -7.55 14.40 15.44
C LEU A 236 -8.45 13.72 16.48
N LYS A 237 -9.74 14.03 16.48
CA LYS A 237 -10.72 13.37 17.37
C LYS A 237 -10.75 11.86 17.13
N PHE A 238 -10.76 11.44 15.86
CA PHE A 238 -10.69 10.04 15.48
C PHE A 238 -9.44 9.35 16.05
N MET A 239 -8.26 9.95 15.89
CA MET A 239 -7.01 9.38 16.43
C MET A 239 -7.04 9.27 17.95
N HIS A 240 -7.33 10.35 18.67
CA HIS A 240 -7.38 10.33 20.14
C HIS A 240 -8.39 9.31 20.67
N SER A 241 -9.58 9.25 20.07
CA SER A 241 -10.62 8.30 20.52
C SER A 241 -10.19 6.84 20.37
N ASN A 242 -9.46 6.51 19.30
CA ASN A 242 -9.00 5.15 19.03
C ASN A 242 -7.77 4.77 19.87
N VAL A 243 -6.83 5.71 20.08
CA VAL A 243 -5.71 5.53 21.01
C VAL A 243 -6.23 5.28 22.43
N GLY A 244 -7.18 6.10 22.91
CA GLY A 244 -7.78 5.92 24.24
C GLY A 244 -8.53 4.60 24.43
N ARG A 245 -8.97 3.96 23.34
CA ARG A 245 -9.62 2.63 23.34
C ARG A 245 -8.63 1.47 23.21
N GLY A 246 -7.32 1.73 23.11
CA GLY A 246 -6.30 0.71 22.88
C GLY A 246 -6.23 0.19 21.44
N PHE A 247 -6.83 0.90 20.47
CA PHE A 247 -6.78 0.55 19.04
C PHE A 247 -6.11 1.66 18.23
N PRO A 248 -4.84 1.99 18.49
CA PRO A 248 -4.15 3.09 17.83
C PRO A 248 -4.21 2.96 16.30
N PRO A 249 -4.73 3.97 15.57
CA PRO A 249 -5.02 3.81 14.16
C PRO A 249 -3.75 3.68 13.31
N ASN A 250 -3.87 2.98 12.19
CA ASN A 250 -2.91 3.05 11.10
C ASN A 250 -3.14 4.33 10.30
N THR A 251 -2.10 5.09 10.02
CA THR A 251 -2.19 6.36 9.30
C THR A 251 -1.38 6.31 8.02
N PHE A 252 -2.02 6.59 6.89
CA PHE A 252 -1.35 6.68 5.59
C PHE A 252 -1.55 8.07 5.00
N ILE A 253 -0.44 8.67 4.57
CA ILE A 253 -0.47 9.93 3.83
C ILE A 253 -0.13 9.61 2.38
N VAL A 254 -0.99 10.00 1.44
CA VAL A 254 -0.76 9.83 0.00
C VAL A 254 -0.57 11.22 -0.58
N VAL A 255 0.62 11.50 -1.11
CA VAL A 255 0.92 12.78 -1.76
C VAL A 255 0.97 12.55 -3.26
N ASP A 256 0.00 13.11 -3.97
CA ASP A 256 -0.07 13.08 -5.42
C ASP A 256 0.26 14.47 -5.96
N THR A 257 1.38 14.59 -6.68
CA THR A 257 1.87 15.90 -7.14
C THR A 257 2.83 15.80 -8.34
N HIS A 258 3.42 16.93 -8.72
CA HIS A 258 4.56 17.02 -9.62
C HIS A 258 5.84 17.26 -8.82
N SER A 259 6.99 17.01 -9.43
CA SER A 259 8.28 17.37 -8.85
C SER A 259 9.16 18.00 -9.89
N ASP A 260 9.90 19.01 -9.47
CA ASP A 260 10.90 19.68 -10.30
C ASP A 260 11.99 18.70 -10.78
N GLU A 261 12.33 18.77 -12.06
CA GLU A 261 13.26 17.83 -12.69
C GLU A 261 14.69 17.94 -12.14
N PHE A 262 15.10 19.13 -11.71
CA PHE A 262 16.47 19.40 -11.29
C PHE A 262 16.66 19.21 -9.78
N THR A 263 15.72 19.71 -8.99
CA THR A 263 15.80 19.74 -7.53
C THR A 263 15.08 18.56 -6.88
N GLY A 264 14.19 17.89 -7.61
CA GLY A 264 13.33 16.82 -7.08
C GLY A 264 12.29 17.31 -6.06
N MET A 265 12.24 18.62 -5.81
CA MET A 265 11.30 19.23 -4.88
C MET A 265 9.88 19.10 -5.40
N LEU A 266 8.93 18.95 -4.48
CA LEU A 266 7.54 18.68 -4.75
C LEU A 266 6.77 19.98 -4.97
N GLN A 267 6.00 20.02 -6.04
CA GLN A 267 5.09 21.12 -6.32
C GLN A 267 3.96 21.10 -5.29
N HIS A 268 3.58 22.25 -4.76
CA HIS A 268 2.44 22.36 -3.83
C HIS A 268 1.49 23.53 -4.15
N THR A 269 1.76 24.24 -5.26
CA THR A 269 0.91 25.29 -5.84
C THR A 269 0.99 25.29 -7.35
N GLY A 270 0.03 25.95 -7.99
CA GLY A 270 0.09 26.26 -9.42
C GLY A 270 -0.09 25.05 -10.34
N GLY A 271 -0.05 25.33 -11.65
CA GLY A 271 -0.07 24.32 -12.72
C GLY A 271 1.32 24.01 -13.27
N HIS A 272 1.38 23.38 -14.44
CA HIS A 272 2.64 22.93 -15.06
C HIS A 272 3.69 24.04 -15.30
N THR A 273 3.30 25.31 -15.34
CA THR A 273 4.18 26.44 -15.65
C THR A 273 4.02 27.56 -14.60
N GLY A 274 4.63 27.39 -13.42
CA GLY A 274 4.65 28.44 -12.38
C GLY A 274 4.22 28.00 -10.98
N GLY A 275 4.31 26.71 -10.66
CA GLY A 275 4.16 26.25 -9.28
C GLY A 275 5.38 26.57 -8.41
N THR A 276 5.13 26.73 -7.12
CA THR A 276 6.17 26.70 -6.10
C THR A 276 6.47 25.27 -5.70
N ASN A 277 7.75 24.96 -5.57
CA ASN A 277 8.24 23.66 -5.18
C ASN A 277 8.88 23.75 -3.79
N THR A 278 8.71 22.72 -2.98
CA THR A 278 9.33 22.63 -1.67
C THR A 278 9.67 21.17 -1.29
N THR A 279 10.31 20.97 -0.14
CA THR A 279 10.59 19.66 0.43
C THR A 279 9.33 18.97 0.92
N ILE A 280 9.37 17.64 1.00
CA ILE A 280 8.24 16.87 1.52
C ILE A 280 7.96 17.21 2.98
N THR A 281 8.99 17.53 3.77
CA THR A 281 8.85 17.92 5.18
C THR A 281 7.99 19.17 5.32
N GLU A 282 8.25 20.20 4.52
CA GLU A 282 7.47 21.44 4.53
C GLU A 282 6.02 21.22 4.08
N ILE A 283 5.76 20.37 3.07
CA ILE A 283 4.40 20.01 2.67
C ILE A 283 3.66 19.33 3.84
N ILE A 284 4.29 18.34 4.46
CA ILE A 284 3.67 17.56 5.52
C ILE A 284 3.37 18.45 6.74
N GLU A 285 4.31 19.31 7.15
CA GLU A 285 4.11 20.26 8.26
C GLU A 285 3.03 21.29 7.94
N ALA A 286 3.03 21.86 6.73
CA ALA A 286 2.09 22.92 6.35
C ALA A 286 0.64 22.40 6.24
N TYR A 287 0.43 21.22 5.65
CA TYR A 287 -0.91 20.72 5.35
C TYR A 287 -1.48 19.81 6.44
N LEU A 288 -0.65 19.03 7.14
CA LEU A 288 -1.13 18.19 8.24
C LEU A 288 -1.16 18.95 9.57
N GLY A 289 -0.23 19.89 9.76
CA GLY A 289 -0.07 20.60 11.02
C GLY A 289 0.63 19.78 12.11
N THR A 290 1.23 20.47 13.07
CA THR A 290 2.03 19.87 14.15
C THR A 290 1.20 18.96 15.05
N GLU A 291 -0.04 19.34 15.36
CA GLU A 291 -0.94 18.55 16.22
C GLU A 291 -1.27 17.19 15.60
N PHE A 292 -1.56 17.14 14.30
CA PHE A 292 -1.87 15.88 13.62
C PHE A 292 -0.66 14.95 13.59
N LEU A 293 0.51 15.50 13.27
CA LEU A 293 1.77 14.76 13.27
C LEU A 293 2.13 14.23 14.66
N LYS A 294 1.89 15.02 15.71
CA LYS A 294 2.07 14.60 17.10
C LYS A 294 1.13 13.44 17.46
N CYS A 295 -0.15 13.56 17.13
CA CYS A 295 -1.14 12.50 17.38
C CYS A 295 -0.81 11.19 16.63
N MET A 296 -0.31 11.29 15.39
CA MET A 296 0.20 10.12 14.67
C MET A 296 1.34 9.45 15.44
N GLY A 297 2.29 10.23 15.94
CA GLY A 297 3.39 9.74 16.78
C GLY A 297 2.90 9.03 18.04
N GLU A 298 1.99 9.66 18.78
CA GLU A 298 1.38 9.09 19.99
C GLU A 298 0.65 7.77 19.70
N ALA A 299 -0.07 7.67 18.58
CA ALA A 299 -0.72 6.43 18.16
C ALA A 299 0.31 5.32 17.88
N SER A 300 1.38 5.62 17.16
CA SER A 300 2.49 4.68 16.92
C SER A 300 3.12 4.21 18.23
N ASP A 301 3.42 5.14 19.14
CA ASP A 301 4.08 4.83 20.40
C ASP A 301 3.17 4.02 21.33
N ALA A 302 1.87 4.32 21.37
CA ALA A 302 0.86 3.52 22.05
C ALA A 302 0.80 2.08 21.49
N ALA A 303 0.88 1.93 20.16
CA ALA A 303 0.91 0.60 19.53
C ALA A 303 2.18 -0.18 19.91
N ARG A 304 3.34 0.46 19.90
CA ARG A 304 4.63 -0.20 20.19
C ARG A 304 4.83 -0.54 21.67
N SER A 305 4.29 0.29 22.55
CA SER A 305 4.32 0.08 24.00
C SER A 305 3.27 -0.93 24.47
N ASP A 306 2.39 -1.40 23.58
CA ASP A 306 1.46 -2.49 23.85
C ASP A 306 2.24 -3.78 24.15
N ASN A 307 2.35 -4.06 25.44
CA ASN A 307 2.91 -5.30 25.98
C ASN A 307 1.83 -6.34 26.26
N SER A 308 0.58 -6.11 25.81
CA SER A 308 -0.43 -7.15 25.89
C SER A 308 0.08 -8.36 25.13
N THR A 309 0.25 -9.46 25.87
CA THR A 309 0.54 -10.75 25.26
C THR A 309 -0.79 -11.47 25.18
N PHE A 310 -1.14 -11.94 23.98
CA PHE A 310 -2.15 -12.99 23.87
C PHE A 310 -1.53 -14.27 24.43
N ALA A 311 -1.57 -14.42 25.75
CA ALA A 311 -1.21 -15.66 26.41
C ALA A 311 -2.22 -16.73 25.99
N THR A 312 -1.75 -17.70 25.23
CA THR A 312 -2.51 -18.93 24.98
C THR A 312 -2.38 -19.82 26.21
N ALA A 313 -3.41 -20.60 26.52
CA ALA A 313 -3.43 -21.48 27.70
C ALA A 313 -2.23 -22.45 27.79
N LYS A 314 -1.51 -22.68 26.68
CA LYS A 314 -0.35 -23.58 26.60
C LYS A 314 0.99 -22.91 26.25
N SER A 315 1.14 -21.60 26.45
CA SER A 315 2.39 -20.85 26.11
C SER A 315 2.82 -20.91 24.63
N THR A 316 1.96 -21.40 23.74
CA THR A 316 2.24 -21.44 22.31
C THR A 316 2.01 -20.05 21.71
N LYS A 317 2.88 -19.60 20.81
CA LYS A 317 2.69 -18.35 20.08
C LYS A 317 1.33 -18.41 19.36
N PRO A 318 0.43 -17.42 19.52
CA PRO A 318 -0.86 -17.44 18.86
C PRO A 318 -0.67 -17.50 17.34
N TRP A 319 -1.57 -18.19 16.64
CA TRP A 319 -1.48 -18.36 15.18
C TRP A 319 -1.57 -17.02 14.42
N CYS A 320 -2.17 -16.00 15.02
CA CYS A 320 -2.12 -14.62 14.57
C CYS A 320 -1.88 -13.66 15.74
N ASP A 321 -1.08 -12.63 15.49
CA ASP A 321 -0.81 -11.57 16.45
C ASP A 321 -1.82 -10.44 16.25
N LEU A 322 -2.74 -10.29 17.22
CA LEU A 322 -3.80 -9.28 17.19
C LEU A 322 -3.47 -8.05 18.04
N THR A 323 -2.27 -7.98 18.61
CA THR A 323 -1.83 -6.85 19.44
C THR A 323 -1.78 -5.57 18.62
N ALA A 324 -1.89 -4.43 19.31
CA ALA A 324 -1.68 -3.13 18.67
C ALA A 324 -0.26 -3.06 18.09
N ARG A 325 0.72 -3.67 18.74
CA ARG A 325 2.10 -3.76 18.25
C ARG A 325 2.22 -4.43 16.88
N ALA A 326 1.43 -5.47 16.62
CA ALA A 326 1.49 -6.18 15.36
C ALA A 326 0.65 -5.54 14.25
N ARG A 327 -0.45 -4.86 14.60
CA ARG A 327 -1.48 -4.46 13.64
C ARG A 327 -1.75 -2.97 13.55
N GLY A 328 -1.40 -2.20 14.58
CA GLY A 328 -1.75 -0.81 14.74
C GLY A 328 -0.57 0.15 14.71
N GLY A 329 -0.88 1.44 14.70
CA GLY A 329 0.12 2.51 14.80
C GLY A 329 1.07 2.63 13.60
N TRP A 330 0.79 1.98 12.47
CA TRP A 330 1.59 2.16 11.26
C TRP A 330 1.44 3.58 10.71
N ARG A 331 2.53 4.20 10.28
CA ARG A 331 2.58 5.51 9.64
C ARG A 331 3.31 5.39 8.31
N GLY A 332 2.53 5.31 7.25
CA GLY A 332 3.02 5.22 5.88
C GLY A 332 2.93 6.55 5.15
N LEU A 333 3.92 6.86 4.31
CA LEU A 333 3.88 7.96 3.35
C LEU A 333 4.07 7.40 1.94
N LEU A 334 3.14 7.69 1.04
CA LEU A 334 3.23 7.33 -0.37
C LEU A 334 3.42 8.60 -1.19
N LEU A 335 4.58 8.74 -1.84
CA LEU A 335 4.92 9.87 -2.69
C LEU A 335 4.72 9.49 -4.15
N VAL A 336 3.81 10.16 -4.82
CA VAL A 336 3.48 9.95 -6.23
C VAL A 336 3.82 11.21 -7.00
N SER A 337 4.76 11.11 -7.93
CA SER A 337 5.15 12.26 -8.75
C SER A 337 5.59 11.90 -10.16
N CYS A 338 5.19 12.71 -11.14
CA CYS A 338 5.74 12.70 -12.49
C CYS A 338 7.09 13.43 -12.57
N GLY A 339 8.07 12.95 -11.81
CA GLY A 339 9.43 13.49 -11.83
C GLY A 339 10.35 12.79 -10.83
N PRO A 340 11.60 13.26 -10.67
CA PRO A 340 12.64 12.56 -9.94
C PRO A 340 12.58 12.80 -8.41
N VAL A 341 11.39 12.79 -7.79
CA VAL A 341 11.18 13.08 -6.35
C VAL A 341 12.18 12.34 -5.44
N MET A 342 12.39 11.05 -5.66
CA MET A 342 13.32 10.26 -4.82
C MET A 342 14.77 10.28 -5.31
N ARG A 343 15.04 10.75 -6.54
CA ARG A 343 16.34 10.59 -7.22
C ARG A 343 17.30 11.76 -7.01
N VAL A 344 16.82 12.90 -6.53
CA VAL A 344 17.66 14.07 -6.25
C VAL A 344 18.09 14.06 -4.79
N SER A 345 19.41 14.03 -4.57
CA SER A 345 20.01 13.80 -3.24
C SER A 345 19.51 14.79 -2.17
N HIS A 346 19.41 16.08 -2.50
CA HIS A 346 18.95 17.10 -1.54
C HIS A 346 17.53 16.82 -1.03
N HIS A 347 16.57 16.55 -1.92
CA HIS A 347 15.20 16.22 -1.53
C HIS A 347 15.13 14.85 -0.83
N PHE A 348 15.92 13.88 -1.29
CA PHE A 348 15.97 12.55 -0.68
C PHE A 348 16.43 12.60 0.79
N GLU A 349 17.38 13.48 1.16
CA GLU A 349 17.75 13.65 2.57
C GLU A 349 16.59 14.14 3.42
N SER A 350 15.70 14.99 2.90
CA SER A 350 14.46 15.38 3.59
C SER A 350 13.53 14.18 3.79
N VAL A 351 13.39 13.32 2.78
CA VAL A 351 12.61 12.07 2.88
C VAL A 351 13.21 11.13 3.93
N LEU A 352 14.53 10.93 3.89
CA LEU A 352 15.25 10.08 4.82
C LEU A 352 15.15 10.59 6.27
N LYS A 353 15.16 11.91 6.45
CA LYS A 353 14.99 12.56 7.76
C LYS A 353 13.65 12.18 8.40
N LEU A 354 12.56 12.09 7.62
CA LEU A 354 11.23 11.72 8.13
C LEU A 354 11.19 10.30 8.74
N VAL A 355 11.97 9.35 8.22
CA VAL A 355 12.09 8.00 8.80
C VAL A 355 13.10 8.00 9.97
N LYS A 356 14.21 8.73 9.84
CA LYS A 356 15.22 8.90 10.91
C LYS A 356 14.65 9.55 12.17
N SER A 357 13.76 10.52 12.02
CA SER A 357 13.07 11.18 13.13
C SER A 357 11.90 10.36 13.67
N ASN A 358 11.71 9.12 13.19
CA ASN A 358 10.59 8.27 13.56
C ASN A 358 9.24 8.98 13.35
N GLN A 359 9.10 9.81 12.32
CA GLN A 359 7.82 10.43 11.95
C GLN A 359 6.97 9.49 11.09
N PHE A 360 7.63 8.67 10.27
CA PHE A 360 7.04 7.60 9.47
C PHE A 360 7.86 6.31 9.60
N GLU A 361 7.22 5.14 9.61
CA GLU A 361 7.92 3.84 9.55
C GLU A 361 8.31 3.46 8.14
N VAL A 362 7.51 3.87 7.15
CA VAL A 362 7.72 3.54 5.75
C VAL A 362 7.33 4.69 4.84
N ILE A 363 8.20 4.95 3.86
CA ILE A 363 7.96 5.88 2.76
C ILE A 363 8.17 5.12 1.45
N VAL A 364 7.16 5.14 0.59
CA VAL A 364 7.20 4.55 -0.75
C VAL A 364 7.09 5.66 -1.78
N GLY A 365 8.16 5.91 -2.52
CA GLY A 365 8.18 6.89 -3.60
C GLY A 365 8.04 6.22 -4.97
N PHE A 366 7.06 6.67 -5.74
CA PHE A 366 6.86 6.39 -7.16
C PHE A 366 7.23 7.65 -7.94
N GLY A 367 8.39 7.61 -8.59
CA GLY A 367 8.94 8.75 -9.32
C GLY A 367 9.47 8.37 -10.69
N GLY A 368 9.08 9.12 -11.71
CA GLY A 368 9.51 8.94 -13.10
C GLY A 368 8.75 9.85 -14.05
N SER A 369 9.37 10.22 -15.18
CA SER A 369 8.80 11.16 -16.16
C SER A 369 7.48 10.67 -16.79
N GLY A 370 7.18 9.38 -16.73
CA GLY A 370 5.93 8.78 -17.22
C GLY A 370 4.99 8.32 -16.10
N THR A 371 5.24 8.65 -14.83
CA THR A 371 4.40 8.18 -13.72
C THR A 371 3.06 8.90 -13.78
N LEU A 372 2.00 8.14 -14.11
CA LEU A 372 0.62 8.62 -14.07
C LEU A 372 -0.12 8.00 -12.87
N PRO A 373 -0.96 8.75 -12.16
CA PRO A 373 -1.73 8.22 -11.02
C PRO A 373 -2.55 6.98 -11.38
N SER A 374 -3.11 6.93 -12.59
CA SER A 374 -3.90 5.80 -13.08
C SER A 374 -3.13 4.48 -13.09
N MET A 375 -1.85 4.52 -13.46
CA MET A 375 -0.98 3.35 -13.62
C MET A 375 -0.56 2.75 -12.29
N ILE A 376 -0.30 3.60 -11.29
CA ILE A 376 0.17 3.16 -9.97
C ILE A 376 -0.97 2.99 -8.95
N SER A 377 -2.18 3.45 -9.26
CA SER A 377 -3.34 3.41 -8.36
C SER A 377 -3.64 2.03 -7.77
N HIS A 378 -3.44 0.97 -8.55
CA HIS A 378 -3.61 -0.40 -8.08
C HIS A 378 -2.56 -0.73 -7.02
N THR A 379 -1.29 -0.43 -7.29
CA THR A 379 -0.20 -0.69 -6.34
C THR A 379 -0.33 0.12 -5.06
N VAL A 380 -0.66 1.41 -5.16
CA VAL A 380 -0.89 2.28 -3.99
C VAL A 380 -2.06 1.77 -3.14
N ARG A 381 -3.23 1.50 -3.74
CA ARG A 381 -4.39 1.02 -2.98
C ARG A 381 -4.11 -0.33 -2.33
N SER A 382 -3.50 -1.27 -3.05
CA SER A 382 -3.17 -2.59 -2.53
C SER A 382 -2.18 -2.47 -1.38
N PHE A 383 -1.20 -1.55 -1.47
CA PHE A 383 -0.24 -1.30 -0.39
C PHE A 383 -0.92 -0.82 0.88
N VAL A 384 -1.79 0.20 0.77
CA VAL A 384 -2.55 0.73 1.90
C VAL A 384 -3.46 -0.35 2.50
N VAL A 385 -4.12 -1.15 1.68
CA VAL A 385 -4.99 -2.25 2.15
C VAL A 385 -4.18 -3.36 2.84
N ASP A 386 -3.14 -3.87 2.20
CA ASP A 386 -2.37 -5.00 2.75
C ASP A 386 -1.60 -4.62 4.02
N THR A 387 -1.11 -3.39 4.09
CA THR A 387 -0.38 -2.90 5.27
C THR A 387 -1.36 -2.45 6.35
N GLY A 388 -2.31 -1.57 6.02
CA GLY A 388 -3.21 -0.94 6.98
C GLY A 388 -4.39 -1.79 7.43
N VAL A 389 -5.03 -2.53 6.53
CA VAL A 389 -6.21 -3.35 6.86
C VAL A 389 -5.80 -4.73 7.33
N PHE A 390 -4.89 -5.36 6.59
CA PHE A 390 -4.48 -6.73 6.85
C PHE A 390 -3.31 -6.85 7.83
N GLY A 391 -2.64 -5.75 8.19
CA GLY A 391 -1.56 -5.74 9.18
C GLY A 391 -0.39 -6.63 8.77
N ARG A 392 -0.03 -6.68 7.48
CA ARG A 392 1.17 -7.42 7.06
C ARG A 392 2.42 -6.78 7.68
N THR A 393 3.24 -7.62 8.32
CA THR A 393 4.30 -7.18 9.23
C THR A 393 5.52 -6.58 8.56
N ASP A 394 5.74 -6.81 7.26
CA ASP A 394 6.89 -6.29 6.53
C ASP A 394 6.45 -5.47 5.30
N PRO A 395 6.57 -4.12 5.36
CA PRO A 395 6.28 -3.24 4.23
C PRO A 395 7.11 -3.60 2.99
N TRP A 396 8.35 -4.06 3.16
CA TRP A 396 9.22 -4.45 2.05
C TRP A 396 8.69 -5.67 1.31
N SER A 397 8.30 -6.72 2.02
CA SER A 397 7.68 -7.90 1.41
C SER A 397 6.35 -7.56 0.72
N THR A 398 5.56 -6.67 1.31
CA THR A 398 4.28 -6.22 0.74
C THR A 398 4.49 -5.51 -0.60
N ILE A 399 5.40 -4.54 -0.68
CA ILE A 399 5.67 -3.84 -1.95
C ILE A 399 6.31 -4.78 -2.99
N CYS A 400 7.21 -5.68 -2.58
CA CYS A 400 7.78 -6.68 -3.48
C CYS A 400 6.71 -7.59 -4.09
N HIS A 401 5.74 -8.06 -3.29
CA HIS A 401 4.64 -8.89 -3.76
C HIS A 401 3.75 -8.17 -4.78
N MET A 402 3.43 -6.90 -4.52
CA MET A 402 2.62 -6.08 -5.43
C MET A 402 3.33 -5.83 -6.74
N LEU A 403 4.60 -5.44 -6.68
CA LEU A 403 5.40 -5.19 -7.87
C LEU A 403 5.65 -6.48 -8.65
N THR A 404 5.78 -7.64 -8.00
CA THR A 404 5.85 -8.92 -8.70
C THR A 404 4.59 -9.17 -9.53
N SER A 405 3.42 -8.85 -8.97
CA SER A 405 2.11 -9.06 -9.62
C SER A 405 1.77 -7.99 -10.66
N ASN A 406 2.37 -6.79 -10.55
CA ASN A 406 2.10 -5.64 -11.41
C ASN A 406 3.40 -4.90 -11.77
N HIS A 407 4.35 -5.62 -12.38
CA HIS A 407 5.70 -5.09 -12.63
C HIS A 407 5.77 -4.12 -13.81
N ASP A 408 4.75 -4.07 -14.66
CA ASP A 408 4.73 -3.20 -15.85
C ASP A 408 4.68 -1.72 -15.49
N ILE A 409 4.25 -1.38 -14.27
CA ILE A 409 4.34 0.01 -13.79
C ILE A 409 5.79 0.50 -13.77
N LEU A 410 6.75 -0.41 -13.54
CA LEU A 410 8.17 -0.08 -13.45
C LEU A 410 8.81 0.25 -14.81
N ASP A 411 8.08 0.11 -15.92
CA ASP A 411 8.51 0.64 -17.22
C ASP A 411 8.41 2.17 -17.26
N TYR A 412 7.61 2.76 -16.37
CA TYR A 412 7.27 4.19 -16.38
C TYR A 412 7.68 4.91 -15.09
N THR A 413 7.89 4.16 -14.02
CA THR A 413 8.24 4.67 -12.71
C THR A 413 9.38 3.88 -12.08
N THR A 414 10.09 4.50 -11.15
CA THR A 414 10.98 3.79 -10.23
C THR A 414 10.35 3.78 -8.85
N THR A 415 10.44 2.66 -8.14
CA THR A 415 9.94 2.56 -6.77
C THR A 415 11.11 2.60 -5.81
N VAL A 416 11.18 3.62 -4.97
CA VAL A 416 12.13 3.72 -3.87
C VAL A 416 11.38 3.55 -2.55
N VAL A 417 11.89 2.68 -1.69
CA VAL A 417 11.29 2.35 -0.40
C VAL A 417 12.31 2.72 0.68
N VAL A 418 11.90 3.59 1.59
CA VAL A 418 12.66 3.97 2.79
C VAL A 418 11.86 3.48 3.98
N TYR A 419 12.43 2.61 4.81
CA TYR A 419 11.70 2.06 5.95
C TYR A 419 12.62 1.74 7.12
N ALA A 420 12.04 1.79 8.31
CA ALA A 420 12.69 1.34 9.53
C ALA A 420 12.44 -0.16 9.74
N THR A 421 13.51 -0.90 10.01
CA THR A 421 13.47 -2.30 10.43
C THR A 421 14.15 -2.44 11.79
N ALA A 422 13.70 -3.38 12.62
CA ALA A 422 14.34 -3.69 13.88
C ALA A 422 15.29 -4.87 13.69
N VAL A 423 16.59 -4.61 13.78
CA VAL A 423 17.64 -5.64 13.71
C VAL A 423 18.31 -5.71 15.08
N ASN A 424 18.17 -6.86 15.75
CA ASN A 424 18.70 -7.08 17.11
C ASN A 424 18.23 -6.01 18.13
N GLY A 425 16.99 -5.55 18.02
CA GLY A 425 16.43 -4.51 18.90
C GLY A 425 16.86 -3.08 18.55
N CYS A 426 17.81 -2.90 17.63
CA CYS A 426 18.19 -1.59 17.12
C CYS A 426 17.36 -1.23 15.88
N GLN A 427 16.86 0.00 15.83
CA GLN A 427 16.21 0.51 14.62
C GLN A 427 17.30 0.78 13.56
N GLN A 428 17.21 0.06 12.44
CA GLN A 428 18.03 0.27 11.26
C GLN A 428 17.14 0.81 10.15
N ILE A 429 17.62 1.81 9.42
CA ILE A 429 16.89 2.39 8.31
C ILE A 429 17.44 1.80 7.02
N GLU A 430 16.55 1.21 6.24
CA GLU A 430 16.87 0.67 4.94
C GLU A 430 16.28 1.54 3.84
N CYS A 431 17.06 1.70 2.78
CA CYS A 431 16.68 2.45 1.60
C CYS A 431 16.99 1.58 0.40
N ARG A 432 15.95 1.21 -0.35
CA ARG A 432 16.06 0.26 -1.46
C ARG A 432 15.28 0.79 -2.65
N GLN A 433 15.85 0.64 -3.84
CA GLN A 433 15.16 0.92 -5.09
C GLN A 433 14.81 -0.41 -5.76
N ILE A 434 13.56 -0.55 -6.20
CA ILE A 434 13.09 -1.65 -7.04
C ILE A 434 12.93 -1.11 -8.45
N ALA A 435 13.47 -1.84 -9.42
CA ALA A 435 13.40 -1.48 -10.83
C ALA A 435 13.35 -2.73 -11.72
N LYS A 436 12.80 -2.55 -12.92
CA LYS A 436 12.68 -3.59 -13.94
C LYS A 436 13.88 -3.55 -14.87
N ASP A 437 14.50 -4.70 -15.12
CA ASP A 437 15.54 -4.85 -16.13
C ASP A 437 14.97 -4.52 -17.50
N ALA A 438 15.69 -3.66 -18.25
CA ALA A 438 15.28 -3.20 -19.56
C ALA A 438 16.44 -3.43 -20.53
N PRO A 439 16.54 -4.63 -21.14
CA PRO A 439 17.66 -5.00 -22.00
C PRO A 439 17.99 -3.93 -23.04
N GLY A 440 19.25 -3.50 -23.05
CA GLY A 440 19.75 -2.45 -23.96
C GLY A 440 19.62 -1.02 -23.44
N LEU A 441 18.76 -0.76 -22.44
CA LEU A 441 18.57 0.55 -21.81
C LEU A 441 19.17 0.59 -20.40
N CYS A 442 18.72 -0.32 -19.52
CA CYS A 442 19.10 -0.38 -18.10
C CYS A 442 19.44 -1.82 -17.73
N ALA A 443 20.55 -2.05 -17.03
CA ALA A 443 20.88 -3.38 -16.51
C ALA A 443 20.41 -3.50 -15.07
N PHE A 444 19.70 -4.58 -14.73
CA PHE A 444 19.16 -4.81 -13.40
C PHE A 444 18.26 -3.65 -12.92
N GLY A 445 17.62 -2.97 -13.87
CA GLY A 445 16.83 -1.76 -13.61
C GLY A 445 17.65 -0.53 -13.19
N TYR A 446 18.97 -0.58 -13.31
CA TYR A 446 19.89 0.51 -13.00
C TYR A 446 20.38 1.24 -14.25
N GLU A 447 20.27 2.57 -14.22
CA GLU A 447 20.77 3.46 -15.26
C GLU A 447 22.21 3.88 -14.93
N PHE A 448 23.18 3.33 -15.69
CA PHE A 448 24.58 3.74 -15.55
C PHE A 448 24.77 5.13 -16.14
N ARG A 449 25.39 6.03 -15.38
CA ARG A 449 25.65 7.42 -15.79
C ARG A 449 27.13 7.75 -16.01
N SER A 450 28.01 6.83 -15.64
CA SER A 450 29.46 6.98 -15.76
C SER A 450 30.05 5.75 -16.44
N CYS A 451 31.19 5.94 -17.10
CA CYS A 451 32.05 4.83 -17.50
C CYS A 451 33.30 4.82 -16.62
N GLY A 452 33.88 3.65 -16.38
CA GLY A 452 35.07 3.53 -15.53
C GLY A 452 36.38 4.07 -16.11
N LYS A 453 36.35 4.79 -17.24
CA LYS A 453 37.55 5.42 -17.81
C LYS A 453 37.69 6.84 -17.24
N PRO A 454 38.78 7.16 -16.53
CA PRO A 454 39.03 8.50 -16.00
C PRO A 454 38.92 9.58 -17.09
N GLY A 455 38.27 10.70 -16.76
CA GLY A 455 38.09 11.84 -17.66
C GLY A 455 37.03 11.66 -18.77
N CYS A 456 36.39 10.49 -18.87
CA CYS A 456 35.31 10.29 -19.84
C CYS A 456 33.94 10.58 -19.19
N ASN A 457 33.24 11.58 -19.74
CA ASN A 457 31.87 11.93 -19.37
C ASN A 457 30.91 11.50 -20.49
N PRO A 458 30.44 10.23 -20.50
CA PRO A 458 29.43 9.77 -21.46
C PRO A 458 28.07 10.38 -21.14
N VAL A 459 27.25 10.64 -22.17
CA VAL A 459 25.81 10.81 -21.96
C VAL A 459 25.14 9.44 -21.86
N PRO A 460 23.92 9.29 -21.30
CA PRO A 460 23.25 8.00 -21.20
C PRO A 460 23.18 7.24 -22.53
N ALA A 461 23.02 7.94 -23.65
CA ALA A 461 23.01 7.34 -24.98
C ALA A 461 24.34 6.70 -25.42
N ASP A 462 25.47 7.10 -24.82
CA ASP A 462 26.80 6.53 -25.08
C ASP A 462 27.02 5.21 -24.33
N LEU A 463 26.18 4.88 -23.35
CA LEU A 463 26.30 3.64 -22.59
C LEU A 463 25.34 2.61 -23.18
N ARG A 464 25.90 1.43 -23.50
CA ARG A 464 25.14 0.30 -24.03
C ARG A 464 25.25 -0.89 -23.12
N VAL A 465 24.10 -1.44 -22.77
CA VAL A 465 23.97 -2.63 -21.95
C VAL A 465 23.94 -3.87 -22.86
N PHE A 466 24.82 -4.82 -22.60
CA PHE A 466 24.92 -6.10 -23.29
C PHE A 466 24.53 -7.22 -22.34
N ASN A 467 23.47 -7.96 -22.68
CA ASN A 467 22.97 -9.07 -21.89
C ASN A 467 23.30 -10.39 -22.58
N GLN A 468 23.85 -11.36 -21.85
CA GLN A 468 24.13 -12.70 -22.37
C GLN A 468 24.01 -13.72 -21.24
N LYS A 469 23.16 -14.75 -21.34
CA LYS A 469 23.11 -15.87 -20.37
C LYS A 469 23.18 -15.42 -18.89
N GLU A 470 22.27 -14.54 -18.48
CA GLU A 470 22.16 -14.04 -17.09
C GLU A 470 23.37 -13.22 -16.56
N ARG A 471 24.24 -12.76 -17.46
CA ARG A 471 25.26 -11.78 -17.15
C ARG A 471 25.10 -10.53 -18.00
N VAL A 472 25.53 -9.42 -17.44
CA VAL A 472 25.43 -8.10 -18.07
C VAL A 472 26.80 -7.43 -18.11
N SER A 473 27.11 -6.76 -19.21
CA SER A 473 28.27 -5.89 -19.39
C SER A 473 27.83 -4.56 -19.98
N VAL A 474 28.44 -3.46 -19.53
CA VAL A 474 28.20 -2.10 -20.02
C VAL A 474 29.38 -1.68 -20.87
N ARG A 475 29.11 -1.12 -22.05
CA ARG A 475 30.13 -0.54 -22.94
C ARG A 475 29.87 0.94 -23.14
N CYS A 476 30.93 1.73 -23.02
CA CYS A 476 30.95 3.13 -23.42
C CYS A 476 31.31 3.23 -24.91
N LEU A 477 30.39 3.75 -25.72
CA LEU A 477 30.59 4.00 -27.14
C LEU A 477 31.53 5.19 -27.38
N LYS A 478 31.57 6.16 -26.47
CA LYS A 478 32.42 7.37 -26.58
C LYS A 478 33.91 7.06 -26.44
N CYS A 479 34.31 6.22 -25.48
CA CYS A 479 35.72 5.97 -25.17
C CYS A 479 36.16 4.51 -25.32
N GLY A 480 35.24 3.62 -25.68
CA GLY A 480 35.50 2.19 -25.89
C GLY A 480 35.58 1.35 -24.61
N TRP A 481 35.46 1.96 -23.42
CA TRP A 481 35.49 1.24 -22.13
C TRP A 481 34.43 0.14 -22.06
N ARG A 482 34.77 -0.97 -21.40
CA ARG A 482 33.88 -2.11 -21.16
C ARG A 482 33.96 -2.50 -19.69
N SER A 483 32.81 -2.68 -19.04
CA SER A 483 32.74 -3.26 -17.70
C SER A 483 33.07 -4.75 -17.74
N ALA A 484 33.45 -5.34 -16.61
CA ALA A 484 33.39 -6.79 -16.47
C ALA A 484 31.93 -7.26 -16.62
N TRP A 485 31.78 -8.53 -16.97
CA TRP A 485 30.49 -9.20 -16.88
C TRP A 485 30.14 -9.42 -15.41
N ALA A 486 28.95 -9.04 -14.96
CA ALA A 486 28.42 -9.53 -13.69
C ALA A 486 27.16 -10.34 -13.87
N ARG A 487 27.02 -11.33 -13.00
CA ARG A 487 25.88 -12.23 -12.94
C ARG A 487 24.70 -11.58 -12.20
N THR A 488 23.50 -12.05 -12.51
CA THR A 488 22.24 -11.55 -11.93
C THR A 488 21.97 -11.98 -10.48
N ASP A 489 22.61 -13.02 -9.97
CA ASP A 489 22.07 -13.84 -8.87
C ASP A 489 23.10 -14.20 -7.80
N LYS A 490 24.04 -15.12 -8.06
CA LYS A 490 24.85 -15.72 -6.97
C LYS A 490 26.04 -14.89 -6.46
N ASP A 491 26.54 -13.96 -7.27
CA ASP A 491 27.79 -13.23 -6.96
C ASP A 491 27.62 -11.70 -6.93
N ASN A 492 26.37 -11.22 -7.07
CA ASN A 492 26.12 -9.78 -7.14
C ASN A 492 25.83 -9.21 -5.74
N LYS A 493 26.78 -8.44 -5.20
CA LYS A 493 26.63 -7.76 -3.90
C LYS A 493 25.70 -6.54 -3.96
N HIS A 494 25.44 -6.02 -5.16
CA HIS A 494 24.71 -4.76 -5.35
C HIS A 494 23.27 -4.96 -5.80
N PHE A 495 23.04 -5.93 -6.68
CA PHE A 495 21.73 -6.20 -7.26
C PHE A 495 21.23 -7.56 -6.79
N LYS A 496 19.97 -7.59 -6.36
CA LYS A 496 19.29 -8.80 -5.92
C LYS A 496 17.97 -8.92 -6.67
N ARG A 497 17.63 -10.12 -7.15
CA ARG A 497 16.30 -10.35 -7.73
C ARG A 497 15.24 -10.20 -6.63
N VAL A 498 14.14 -9.52 -6.93
CA VAL A 498 12.99 -9.39 -6.01
C VAL A 498 12.33 -10.76 -5.83
N ASN A 499 12.04 -11.43 -6.94
CA ASN A 499 11.52 -12.80 -6.94
C ASN A 499 12.03 -13.54 -8.19
N ALA A 500 12.93 -14.50 -8.00
CA ALA A 500 13.60 -15.18 -9.11
C ALA A 500 12.66 -16.03 -9.99
N LEU A 501 11.51 -16.47 -9.46
CA LEU A 501 10.56 -17.34 -10.16
C LEU A 501 9.41 -16.55 -10.78
N ALA A 502 8.77 -15.68 -10.01
CA ALA A 502 7.56 -14.98 -10.44
C ALA A 502 7.84 -13.69 -11.23
N ALA A 503 8.98 -13.04 -11.00
CA ALA A 503 9.35 -11.82 -11.70
C ALA A 503 10.89 -11.72 -11.86
N PRO A 504 11.50 -12.59 -12.70
CA PRO A 504 12.97 -12.67 -12.86
C PRO A 504 13.63 -11.38 -13.37
N GLN A 505 12.87 -10.49 -13.98
CA GLN A 505 13.25 -9.17 -14.49
C GLN A 505 13.28 -8.09 -13.40
N LEU A 506 12.75 -8.36 -12.20
CA LEU A 506 12.75 -7.39 -11.11
C LEU A 506 13.98 -7.52 -10.24
N PHE A 507 14.66 -6.40 -10.08
CA PHE A 507 15.84 -6.29 -9.25
C PHE A 507 15.65 -5.17 -8.23
N TRP A 508 16.35 -5.31 -7.11
CA TRP A 508 16.52 -4.24 -6.16
C TRP A 508 17.99 -4.02 -5.82
N HIS A 509 18.30 -2.80 -5.42
CA HIS A 509 19.60 -2.39 -4.92
C HIS A 509 19.45 -1.35 -3.81
N HIS A 510 20.52 -1.11 -3.06
CA HIS A 510 20.55 -0.02 -2.07
C HIS A 510 20.40 1.35 -2.73
N PHE A 511 19.67 2.24 -2.07
CA PHE A 511 19.43 3.61 -2.50
C PHE A 511 19.87 4.61 -1.41
N PRO A 512 20.56 5.71 -1.72
CA PRO A 512 21.21 5.98 -3.00
C PRO A 512 22.23 4.88 -3.34
N PRO A 513 22.55 4.69 -4.63
CA PRO A 513 23.56 3.72 -5.05
C PRO A 513 24.88 4.00 -4.33
N SER A 514 25.51 2.96 -3.76
CA SER A 514 26.79 3.13 -3.07
C SER A 514 27.87 3.66 -4.02
N ALA A 515 28.89 4.32 -3.45
CA ALA A 515 30.02 4.81 -4.25
C ALA A 515 30.57 3.67 -5.13
N ASP A 516 30.85 2.49 -4.57
CA ASP A 516 31.24 1.28 -5.31
C ASP A 516 30.37 0.98 -6.54
N LEU A 517 29.05 1.11 -6.41
CA LEU A 517 28.10 0.85 -7.49
C LEU A 517 28.18 1.92 -8.59
N GLN A 518 28.47 3.17 -8.22
CA GLN A 518 28.63 4.30 -9.13
C GLN A 518 30.03 4.38 -9.74
N THR A 519 31.06 4.07 -8.98
CA THR A 519 32.49 4.26 -9.29
C THR A 519 33.09 2.97 -9.77
N SER A 520 32.57 2.43 -10.87
CA SER A 520 33.30 1.48 -11.70
C SER A 520 33.85 0.23 -11.00
N SER A 521 33.53 -0.12 -9.75
CA SER A 521 34.09 -1.32 -9.08
C SER A 521 33.69 -2.64 -9.77
N TRP A 522 32.77 -2.55 -10.74
CA TRP A 522 32.59 -3.45 -11.87
C TRP A 522 33.86 -3.73 -12.70
N THR A 523 34.97 -3.01 -12.47
CA THR A 523 36.23 -3.11 -13.22
C THR A 523 37.18 -4.18 -12.69
N LEU A 524 37.03 -4.68 -11.47
CA LEU A 524 38.14 -5.41 -10.83
C LEU A 524 38.26 -6.91 -11.14
N ARG A 525 37.57 -7.43 -12.16
CA ARG A 525 37.90 -8.74 -12.76
C ARG A 525 37.80 -8.76 -14.29
N SER A 526 38.25 -7.71 -14.98
CA SER A 526 38.72 -7.95 -16.34
C SER A 526 40.05 -8.70 -16.24
N ALA A 527 40.05 -10.02 -16.45
CA ALA A 527 41.26 -10.72 -16.82
C ALA A 527 41.84 -9.96 -18.02
N ARG A 528 42.99 -9.30 -17.82
CA ARG A 528 43.72 -8.58 -18.88
C ARG A 528 44.11 -9.60 -19.94
N THR A 529 43.25 -9.82 -20.93
CA THR A 529 43.70 -10.22 -22.25
C THR A 529 43.42 -9.02 -23.15
N PRO A 530 44.44 -8.21 -23.48
CA PRO A 530 44.29 -7.18 -24.48
C PRO A 530 44.03 -7.90 -25.81
N TYR A 531 42.77 -7.98 -26.22
CA TYR A 531 42.46 -8.30 -27.60
C TYR A 531 42.78 -7.04 -28.43
N PRO A 532 43.73 -7.09 -29.36
CA PRO A 532 44.01 -5.96 -30.23
C PRO A 532 42.75 -5.62 -31.02
N LEU A 533 42.37 -4.34 -30.98
CA LEU A 533 41.18 -3.78 -31.62
C LEU A 533 41.17 -3.86 -33.16
N ASN A 534 42.16 -4.52 -33.76
CA ASN A 534 42.40 -4.56 -35.21
C ASN A 534 42.13 -5.91 -35.91
N GLN A 535 41.54 -6.92 -35.26
CA GLN A 535 41.27 -8.22 -35.91
C GLN A 535 39.87 -8.82 -35.70
N LEU A 536 38.83 -8.01 -35.60
CA LEU A 536 37.47 -8.50 -35.91
C LEU A 536 37.25 -8.46 -37.43
N LYS A 537 37.91 -9.38 -38.16
CA LYS A 537 37.38 -9.84 -39.44
C LYS A 537 36.15 -10.69 -39.11
N TYR A 538 34.96 -10.17 -39.41
CA TYR A 538 33.72 -10.94 -39.36
C TYR A 538 33.85 -12.17 -40.27
N PRO A 539 33.75 -13.41 -39.76
CA PRO A 539 33.53 -14.56 -40.62
C PRO A 539 32.06 -14.55 -41.02
N GLY A 540 31.80 -14.46 -42.34
CA GLY A 540 30.53 -14.84 -42.97
C GLY A 540 29.26 -14.20 -42.42
N ARG A 541 28.95 -12.96 -42.82
CA ARG A 541 27.54 -12.51 -42.90
C ARG A 541 26.89 -13.24 -44.08
N GLY A 542 26.19 -14.33 -43.78
CA GLY A 542 25.12 -14.83 -44.63
C GLY A 542 23.99 -13.79 -44.72
N GLU A 543 23.33 -13.73 -45.87
CA GLU A 543 22.52 -12.62 -46.39
C GLU A 543 21.22 -12.27 -45.60
N GLU A 544 20.92 -12.94 -44.49
CA GLU A 544 19.65 -12.74 -43.77
C GLU A 544 19.59 -11.45 -42.92
N SER A 545 20.72 -10.92 -42.44
CA SER A 545 20.73 -9.73 -41.57
C SER A 545 20.48 -8.41 -42.31
N ARG A 546 20.40 -8.41 -43.65
CA ARG A 546 20.13 -7.19 -44.46
C ARG A 546 18.65 -6.84 -44.58
N LYS A 547 17.73 -7.70 -44.15
CA LYS A 547 16.29 -7.41 -44.19
C LYS A 547 15.80 -6.57 -43.01
N GLU A 548 16.36 -6.73 -41.81
CA GLU A 548 15.95 -5.93 -40.64
C GLU A 548 16.58 -4.52 -40.61
N GLU A 549 17.84 -4.38 -41.07
CA GLU A 549 18.55 -3.09 -41.06
C GLU A 549 18.02 -2.09 -42.12
N ARG A 550 17.19 -2.56 -43.07
CA ARG A 550 16.50 -1.71 -44.07
C ARG A 550 15.13 -1.20 -43.62
N GLN A 551 14.51 -1.74 -42.56
CA GLN A 551 13.23 -1.23 -42.05
C GLN A 551 13.38 0.04 -41.19
N PHE A 552 14.56 0.33 -40.63
CA PHE A 552 14.77 1.47 -39.73
C PHE A 552 15.43 2.72 -40.37
N LYS A 553 15.74 2.70 -41.66
CA LYS A 553 16.35 3.85 -42.38
C LYS A 553 15.33 4.71 -43.14
N SER A 554 14.12 4.88 -42.60
CA SER A 554 13.18 5.88 -43.10
C SER A 554 13.40 7.22 -42.38
N PRO A 555 13.80 8.31 -43.08
CA PRO A 555 13.93 9.65 -42.50
C PRO A 555 12.64 10.21 -41.88
N ARG A 556 11.49 9.56 -42.13
CA ARG A 556 10.19 9.95 -41.55
C ARG A 556 9.97 9.43 -40.12
N ALA A 557 10.66 8.38 -39.68
CA ALA A 557 10.51 7.85 -38.31
C ALA A 557 11.27 8.69 -37.27
N VAL A 558 12.46 9.20 -37.62
CA VAL A 558 13.31 10.01 -36.74
C VAL A 558 12.71 11.39 -36.44
N ASN A 559 11.94 11.96 -37.37
CA ASN A 559 11.25 13.24 -37.17
C ASN A 559 9.94 13.13 -36.35
N ARG A 560 9.45 11.92 -36.07
CA ARG A 560 8.23 11.74 -35.25
C ARG A 560 8.54 11.68 -33.75
N MET A 561 9.74 11.21 -33.35
CA MET A 561 10.17 11.22 -31.94
C MET A 561 10.60 12.61 -31.43
N ARG A 562 11.06 13.52 -32.32
CA ARG A 562 11.46 14.89 -31.90
C ARG A 562 10.30 15.84 -31.61
N ARG A 563 9.05 15.50 -31.97
CA ARG A 563 7.87 16.37 -31.73
C ARG A 563 7.09 16.04 -30.45
N CYS A 564 7.51 15.04 -29.68
CA CYS A 564 6.89 14.71 -28.39
C CYS A 564 7.72 15.20 -27.18
N TRP A 565 8.81 15.94 -27.41
CA TRP A 565 9.76 16.41 -26.39
C TRP A 565 10.09 17.90 -26.57
N THR A 566 9.07 18.70 -26.89
CA THR A 566 9.05 20.17 -26.81
C THR A 566 7.67 20.61 -26.39
#